data_AF-A0A1G1XLR6-F1
#
_entry.id   AF-A0A1G1XLR6-F1
#
_cell.length_a   1.000
_cell.length_b   1.000
_cell.length_c   1.000
_cell.angle_alpha   90.00
_cell.angle_beta   90.00
_cell.angle_gamma   90.00
#
_symmetry.space_group_name_H-M   'P 1'
#
loop_
_entity.id
_entity.type
_entity.pdbx_description
1 polymer ?
#
loop_
_entity_poly.entity_id
_entity_poly.type
_entity_poly.pdbx_seq_one_letter_code
_entity_poly.pdbx_strand_id
1 'polypeptide(L)'
;MGGIKIIIINFKNMSRFEGTSKFEAEQEEKKEPEFEYGQKVIVQRSDGRLEKGWEVDAIGKRIKVINKIQKKGKWVDPEDLQEWTEIGFETNEPVMVERKNGQLESGWEVKDFGKGFIEVINKEGQRKVVSVEELKEWNKK
;
A
#
# COMPACT_ATOMS: atom_id res chain seq x y z
N MET A 1 4.16 -45.07 -1.11
CA MET A 1 3.31 -44.42 -0.08
C MET A 1 3.99 -44.63 1.27
N GLY A 2 4.86 -43.70 1.66
CA GLY A 2 5.65 -43.80 2.90
C GLY A 2 5.05 -42.89 3.97
N GLY A 3 4.53 -43.50 5.04
CA GLY A 3 3.86 -42.82 6.14
C GLY A 3 4.82 -42.07 7.07
N ILE A 4 4.31 -40.97 7.61
CA ILE A 4 4.96 -40.02 8.51
C ILE A 4 5.06 -40.63 9.92
N LYS A 5 6.23 -40.46 10.58
CA LYS A 5 6.38 -40.63 12.04
C LYS A 5 6.95 -39.34 12.63
N ILE A 6 6.13 -38.67 13.44
CA ILE A 6 6.47 -37.48 14.21
C ILE A 6 7.07 -37.93 15.54
N ILE A 7 8.29 -37.47 15.85
CA ILE A 7 8.94 -37.68 17.16
C ILE A 7 8.67 -36.45 18.01
N ILE A 8 8.04 -36.66 19.16
CA ILE A 8 7.81 -35.65 20.20
C ILE A 8 9.06 -35.60 21.08
N ILE A 9 9.73 -34.44 21.19
CA ILE A 9 10.81 -34.24 22.16
C ILE A 9 10.37 -33.17 23.16
N ASN A 10 10.40 -33.55 24.44
CA ASN A 10 9.97 -32.75 25.58
C ASN A 10 11.24 -32.28 26.32
N PHE A 11 11.56 -30.97 26.32
CA PHE A 11 12.74 -30.44 27.02
C PHE A 11 12.33 -29.67 28.29
N LYS A 12 12.67 -30.23 29.45
CA LYS A 12 12.55 -29.63 30.78
C LYS A 12 13.95 -29.39 31.33
N ASN A 13 14.29 -28.11 31.57
CA ASN A 13 15.42 -27.59 32.35
C ASN A 13 16.87 -27.91 31.90
N MET A 14 17.53 -26.92 31.30
CA MET A 14 18.92 -26.54 31.65
C MET A 14 19.16 -25.06 31.28
N SER A 15 19.51 -24.27 32.29
CA SER A 15 19.86 -22.84 32.17
C SER A 15 21.36 -22.64 32.02
N ARG A 16 21.72 -21.68 31.14
CA ARG A 16 22.73 -20.61 31.27
C ARG A 16 23.96 -20.66 30.34
N PHE A 17 23.86 -19.86 29.26
CA PHE A 17 24.87 -19.02 28.56
C PHE A 17 26.09 -19.73 27.92
N GLU A 18 26.57 -19.47 26.70
CA GLU A 18 26.67 -18.25 25.90
C GLU A 18 26.59 -18.59 24.40
N GLY A 19 25.95 -17.73 23.61
CA GLY A 19 25.77 -17.95 22.19
C GLY A 19 24.51 -17.27 21.71
N THR A 20 24.52 -15.94 21.82
CA THR A 20 23.48 -15.07 21.28
C THR A 20 23.42 -15.22 19.77
N SER A 21 22.66 -16.21 19.29
CA SER A 21 22.01 -16.10 18.00
C SER A 21 20.53 -15.91 18.31
N LYS A 22 20.22 -14.66 18.66
CA LYS A 22 18.85 -14.16 18.61
C LYS A 22 18.39 -14.43 17.19
N PHE A 23 17.52 -15.43 17.03
CA PHE A 23 16.54 -15.38 15.98
C PHE A 23 15.70 -14.15 16.30
N GLU A 24 16.13 -13.00 15.80
CA GLU A 24 15.23 -11.89 15.52
C GLU A 24 14.21 -12.47 14.54
N ALA A 25 13.13 -12.99 15.09
CA ALA A 25 11.86 -12.87 14.41
C ALA A 25 11.72 -11.37 14.15
N GLU A 26 12.07 -10.95 12.92
CA GLU A 26 11.59 -9.69 12.37
C GLU A 26 10.09 -9.73 12.61
N GLN A 27 9.68 -8.98 13.65
CA GLN A 27 8.30 -8.65 13.83
C GLN A 27 7.94 -7.90 12.57
N GLU A 28 7.23 -8.61 11.69
CA GLU A 28 6.45 -8.04 10.63
C GLU A 28 5.56 -6.98 11.31
N GLU A 29 6.03 -5.73 11.38
CA GLU A 29 5.22 -4.58 11.76
C GLU A 29 4.13 -4.49 10.70
N LYS A 30 3.07 -5.28 10.88
CA LYS A 30 1.75 -5.00 10.32
C LYS A 30 1.32 -3.69 10.94
N LYS A 31 1.81 -2.57 10.39
CA LYS A 31 1.10 -1.30 10.49
C LYS A 31 -0.19 -1.49 9.71
N GLU A 32 -1.23 -1.86 10.46
CA GLU A 32 -2.60 -1.93 10.00
C GLU A 32 -2.94 -0.63 9.24
N PRO A 33 -3.77 -0.71 8.19
CA PRO A 33 -4.35 0.51 7.66
C PRO A 33 -5.16 1.17 8.79
N GLU A 34 -4.75 2.37 9.24
CA GLU A 34 -5.39 3.11 10.34
C GLU A 34 -6.85 3.51 10.09
N PHE A 35 -7.42 3.11 8.95
CA PHE A 35 -8.80 3.34 8.59
C PHE A 35 -9.42 2.03 8.14
N GLU A 36 -10.71 1.85 8.43
CA GLU A 36 -11.48 0.65 8.08
C GLU A 36 -12.51 0.95 7.00
N TYR A 37 -12.84 -0.06 6.18
CA TYR A 37 -13.96 0.02 5.24
C TYR A 37 -15.26 0.37 5.98
N GLY A 38 -16.04 1.32 5.45
CA GLY A 38 -17.25 1.83 6.08
C GLY A 38 -17.03 2.89 7.17
N GLN A 39 -15.77 3.22 7.50
CA GLN A 39 -15.48 4.25 8.49
C GLN A 39 -15.87 5.65 7.97
N LYS A 40 -16.56 6.42 8.80
CA LYS A 40 -16.86 7.82 8.49
C LYS A 40 -15.67 8.73 8.80
N VAL A 41 -15.25 9.48 7.80
CA VAL A 41 -14.09 10.35 7.82
C VAL A 41 -14.43 11.77 7.37
N ILE A 42 -13.52 12.69 7.67
CA ILE A 42 -13.53 14.09 7.24
C ILE A 42 -12.59 14.22 6.06
N VAL A 43 -13.04 14.88 4.99
CA VAL A 43 -12.29 15.05 3.75
C VAL A 43 -12.24 16.52 3.39
N GLN A 44 -11.08 17.02 2.98
CA GLN A 44 -10.97 18.38 2.45
C GLN A 44 -11.41 18.41 0.98
N ARG A 45 -12.36 19.27 0.63
CA ARG A 45 -12.76 19.51 -0.77
C ARG A 45 -11.72 20.36 -1.51
N SER A 46 -11.87 20.44 -2.83
CA SER A 46 -11.00 21.28 -3.68
C SER A 46 -11.08 22.77 -3.36
N ASP A 47 -12.17 23.23 -2.73
CA ASP A 47 -12.34 24.61 -2.24
C ASP A 47 -11.70 24.84 -0.86
N GLY A 48 -11.00 23.83 -0.31
CA GLY A 48 -10.32 23.88 0.98
C GLY A 48 -11.22 23.59 2.19
N ARG A 49 -12.54 23.42 2.00
CA ARG A 49 -13.48 23.14 3.10
C ARG A 49 -13.39 21.70 3.58
N LEU A 50 -13.45 21.49 4.89
CA LEU A 50 -13.56 20.16 5.49
C LEU A 50 -15.02 19.71 5.51
N GLU A 51 -15.29 18.58 4.87
CA GLU A 51 -16.62 17.97 4.79
C GLU A 51 -16.63 16.67 5.59
N LYS A 52 -17.60 16.51 6.49
CA LYS A 52 -17.75 15.32 7.34
C LYS A 52 -18.74 14.33 6.70
N GLY A 53 -18.57 13.05 7.01
CA GLY A 53 -19.54 12.02 6.64
C GLY A 53 -19.28 11.38 5.27
N TRP A 54 -18.05 11.55 4.76
CA TRP A 54 -17.50 10.66 3.75
C TRP A 54 -17.21 9.31 4.38
N GLU A 55 -17.34 8.24 3.62
CA GLU A 55 -17.19 6.86 4.07
C GLU A 55 -16.04 6.20 3.31
N VAL A 56 -15.22 5.40 3.99
CA VAL A 56 -14.14 4.65 3.35
C VAL A 56 -14.72 3.52 2.48
N ASP A 57 -14.47 3.59 1.18
CA ASP A 57 -14.93 2.60 0.19
C ASP A 57 -13.81 1.66 -0.27
N ALA A 58 -12.55 2.09 -0.24
CA ALA A 58 -11.42 1.20 -0.51
C ALA A 58 -10.15 1.67 0.20
N ILE A 59 -9.26 0.72 0.50
CA ILE A 59 -7.93 0.99 1.05
C ILE A 59 -6.93 0.30 0.14
N GLY A 60 -6.08 1.08 -0.53
CA GLY A 60 -5.17 0.60 -1.55
C GLY A 60 -3.73 0.98 -1.28
N LYS A 61 -2.82 0.33 -2.03
CA LYS A 61 -1.44 0.76 -2.27
C LYS A 61 -1.34 1.21 -3.74
N ARG A 62 -0.46 2.16 -4.04
CA ARG A 62 -0.25 2.83 -5.35
C ARG A 62 1.22 3.09 -5.42
N ILE A 63 1.66 3.08 -6.65
CA ILE A 63 3.06 3.06 -6.97
C ILE A 63 3.36 4.39 -7.61
N LYS A 64 4.38 5.05 -7.08
CA LYS A 64 4.92 6.25 -7.68
C LYS A 64 5.77 5.81 -8.85
N VAL A 65 5.35 6.19 -10.04
CA VAL A 65 6.14 6.04 -11.26
C VAL A 65 6.66 7.40 -11.69
N ILE A 66 7.91 7.45 -12.13
CA ILE A 66 8.55 8.67 -12.62
C ILE A 66 9.07 8.45 -14.02
N ASN A 67 8.89 9.44 -14.88
CA ASN A 67 9.57 9.51 -16.15
C ASN A 67 10.74 10.49 -15.99
N LYS A 68 11.96 9.96 -15.90
CA LYS A 68 13.18 10.78 -15.70
C LYS A 68 13.45 11.72 -16.87
N ILE A 69 13.10 11.30 -18.09
CA ILE A 69 13.32 12.08 -19.33
C ILE A 69 12.40 13.29 -19.35
N GLN A 70 11.10 13.07 -19.10
CA GLN A 70 10.09 14.14 -19.10
C GLN A 70 10.04 14.90 -17.77
N LYS A 71 10.80 14.48 -16.74
CA LYS A 71 10.74 14.99 -15.36
C LYS A 71 9.32 15.02 -14.79
N LYS A 72 8.53 13.97 -15.08
CA LYS A 72 7.15 13.82 -14.61
C LYS A 72 7.03 12.67 -13.62
N GLY A 73 6.06 12.77 -12.72
CA GLY A 73 5.70 11.71 -11.79
C GLY A 73 4.20 11.52 -11.74
N LYS A 74 3.75 10.28 -11.55
CA LYS A 74 2.34 9.90 -11.41
C LYS A 74 2.21 8.82 -10.34
N TRP A 75 1.05 8.80 -9.69
CA TRP A 75 0.61 7.69 -8.83
C TRP A 75 -0.30 6.77 -9.64
N VAL A 76 0.02 5.48 -9.64
CA VAL A 76 -0.68 4.46 -10.43
C VAL A 76 -1.09 3.31 -9.50
N ASP A 77 -2.27 2.75 -9.74
CA ASP A 77 -2.74 1.58 -9.01
C ASP A 77 -1.90 0.35 -9.39
N PRO A 78 -1.53 -0.51 -8.43
CA PRO A 78 -0.60 -1.61 -8.65
C PRO A 78 -1.19 -2.65 -9.60
N GLU A 79 -2.51 -2.86 -9.54
CA GLU A 79 -3.24 -3.74 -10.47
C GLU A 79 -3.12 -3.23 -11.90
N ASP A 80 -3.47 -1.95 -12.14
CA ASP A 80 -3.28 -1.30 -13.45
C ASP A 80 -1.84 -1.40 -13.94
N LEU A 81 -0.87 -1.11 -13.06
CA LEU A 81 0.56 -1.15 -13.42
C LEU A 81 1.00 -2.57 -13.80
N GLN A 82 0.43 -3.58 -13.15
CA GLN A 82 0.73 -5.00 -13.41
C GLN A 82 0.11 -5.44 -14.73
N GLU A 83 -1.12 -5.00 -15.01
CA GLU A 83 -1.78 -5.23 -16.29
C GLU A 83 -0.99 -4.58 -17.45
N TRP A 84 -0.48 -3.36 -17.26
CA TRP A 84 0.25 -2.65 -18.32
C TRP A 84 1.66 -3.15 -18.56
N THR A 85 2.31 -3.67 -17.51
CA THR A 85 3.72 -4.09 -17.57
C THR A 85 3.85 -5.59 -17.90
N GLU A 86 2.78 -6.39 -17.74
CA GLU A 86 2.70 -7.85 -17.96
C GLU A 86 3.65 -8.71 -17.11
N ILE A 87 4.63 -8.10 -16.44
CA ILE A 87 5.57 -8.70 -15.49
C ILE A 87 5.46 -8.02 -14.12
N GLY A 88 5.90 -8.71 -13.07
CA GLY A 88 6.11 -8.08 -11.76
C GLY A 88 7.11 -6.92 -11.89
N PHE A 89 6.91 -5.89 -11.08
CA PHE A 89 7.76 -4.69 -11.06
C PHE A 89 8.39 -4.50 -9.67
N GLU A 90 9.64 -4.03 -9.67
CA GLU A 90 10.39 -3.63 -8.48
C GLU A 90 10.85 -2.17 -8.54
N THR A 91 11.45 -1.67 -7.45
CA THR A 91 11.92 -0.28 -7.40
C THR A 91 13.05 -0.05 -8.40
N ASN A 92 12.96 1.05 -9.15
CA ASN A 92 13.82 1.46 -10.26
C ASN A 92 13.72 0.60 -11.52
N GLU A 93 12.73 -0.29 -11.61
CA GLU A 93 12.48 -1.03 -12.85
C GLU A 93 11.69 -0.18 -13.85
N PRO A 94 11.98 -0.34 -15.16
CA PRO A 94 11.21 0.29 -16.22
C PRO A 94 9.82 -0.35 -16.30
N VAL A 95 8.79 0.50 -16.35
CA VAL A 95 7.38 0.10 -16.43
C VAL A 95 6.66 0.83 -17.55
N MET A 96 5.53 0.28 -17.97
CA MET A 96 4.63 0.89 -18.94
C MET A 96 3.52 1.63 -18.20
N VAL A 97 3.15 2.82 -18.68
CA VAL A 97 2.07 3.61 -18.07
C VAL A 97 1.07 4.02 -19.12
N GLU A 98 -0.22 3.77 -18.86
CA GLU A 98 -1.29 4.21 -19.75
C GLU A 98 -1.53 5.72 -19.64
N ARG A 99 -1.60 6.35 -20.82
CA ARG A 99 -1.90 7.77 -21.01
C ARG A 99 -3.42 7.98 -21.10
N LYS A 100 -3.86 9.22 -20.95
CA LYS A 100 -5.30 9.58 -21.06
C LYS A 100 -5.96 9.19 -22.39
N ASN A 101 -5.16 8.96 -23.43
CA ASN A 101 -5.62 8.52 -24.74
C ASN A 101 -5.62 6.98 -24.90
N GLY A 102 -5.42 6.22 -23.82
CA GLY A 102 -5.38 4.75 -23.83
C GLY A 102 -4.08 4.15 -24.39
N GLN A 103 -3.07 4.97 -24.67
CA GLN A 103 -1.78 4.48 -25.17
C GLN A 103 -0.83 4.16 -24.03
N LEU A 104 -0.18 3.00 -24.08
CA LEU A 104 0.90 2.64 -23.18
C LEU A 104 2.18 3.38 -23.58
N GLU A 105 2.77 4.09 -22.62
CA GLU A 105 4.01 4.83 -22.77
C GLU A 105 5.13 4.15 -21.97
N SER A 106 6.28 3.92 -22.60
CA SER A 106 7.49 3.42 -21.95
C SER A 106 8.37 4.55 -21.38
N GLY A 107 9.42 4.19 -20.65
CA GLY A 107 10.36 5.17 -20.05
C GLY A 107 9.89 5.75 -18.72
N TRP A 108 8.91 5.10 -18.09
CA TRP A 108 8.57 5.29 -16.69
C TRP A 108 9.34 4.30 -15.84
N GLU A 109 9.67 4.67 -14.61
CA GLU A 109 10.34 3.81 -13.65
C GLU A 109 9.61 3.87 -12.31
N VAL A 110 9.49 2.73 -11.62
CA VAL A 110 8.95 2.70 -10.26
C VAL A 110 9.94 3.42 -9.35
N LYS A 111 9.49 4.47 -8.67
CA LYS A 111 10.32 5.20 -7.71
C LYS A 111 10.04 4.81 -6.27
N ASP A 112 8.79 4.50 -5.97
CA ASP A 112 8.34 4.27 -4.61
C ASP A 112 7.05 3.44 -4.62
N PHE A 113 6.96 2.45 -3.75
CA PHE A 113 5.72 1.75 -3.46
C PHE A 113 4.98 2.56 -2.40
N GLY A 114 4.45 3.71 -2.81
CA GLY A 114 4.01 4.70 -1.86
C GLY A 114 2.82 4.26 -1.01
N LYS A 115 2.92 4.72 0.23
CA LYS A 115 1.90 5.10 1.22
C LYS A 115 0.47 4.72 0.87
N GLY A 116 -0.22 4.00 1.75
CA GLY A 116 -1.63 3.69 1.55
C GLY A 116 -2.45 4.94 1.20
N PHE A 117 -3.42 4.80 0.31
CA PHE A 117 -4.49 5.77 0.07
C PHE A 117 -5.81 5.08 0.31
N ILE A 118 -6.79 5.94 0.52
CA ILE A 118 -8.12 5.57 0.89
C ILE A 118 -9.02 6.22 -0.15
N GLU A 119 -9.80 5.40 -0.82
CA GLU A 119 -10.94 5.88 -1.58
C GLU A 119 -12.08 6.11 -0.60
N VAL A 120 -12.63 7.31 -0.63
CA VAL A 120 -13.77 7.72 0.18
C VAL A 120 -14.93 8.10 -0.72
N ILE A 121 -16.14 7.73 -0.31
CA ILE A 121 -17.38 8.02 -1.01
C ILE A 121 -18.30 8.89 -0.14
N ASN A 122 -18.95 9.88 -0.71
CA ASN A 122 -19.97 10.66 -0.01
C ASN A 122 -21.39 10.09 -0.25
N LYS A 123 -22.37 10.62 0.46
CA LYS A 123 -23.78 10.20 0.32
C LYS A 123 -24.38 10.47 -1.07
N GLU A 124 -23.76 11.34 -1.86
CA GLU A 124 -24.15 11.65 -3.24
C GLU A 124 -23.48 10.71 -4.26
N GLY A 125 -22.68 9.73 -3.80
CA GLY A 125 -21.94 8.81 -4.64
C GLY A 125 -20.65 9.40 -5.25
N GLN A 126 -20.25 10.60 -4.84
CA GLN A 126 -18.98 11.19 -5.28
C GLN A 126 -17.83 10.44 -4.60
N ARG A 127 -16.83 10.05 -5.40
CA ARG A 127 -15.64 9.36 -4.92
C ARG A 127 -14.43 10.26 -4.93
N LYS A 128 -13.53 10.04 -3.98
CA LYS A 128 -12.26 10.76 -3.89
C LYS A 128 -11.17 9.84 -3.36
N VAL A 129 -10.01 9.86 -4.01
CA VAL A 129 -8.82 9.16 -3.53
C VAL A 129 -7.96 10.15 -2.75
N VAL A 130 -7.60 9.80 -1.53
CA VAL A 130 -6.79 10.64 -0.63
C VAL A 130 -5.71 9.81 0.04
N SER A 131 -4.54 10.38 0.26
CA SER A 131 -3.49 9.65 0.97
C SER A 131 -3.89 9.41 2.43
N VAL A 132 -3.44 8.30 3.01
CA VAL A 132 -3.63 7.97 4.42
C VAL A 132 -3.09 9.09 5.33
N GLU A 133 -2.00 9.76 4.95
CA GLU A 133 -1.42 10.86 5.71
C GLU A 133 -2.30 12.11 5.72
N GLU A 134 -2.80 12.54 4.56
CA GLU A 134 -3.73 13.68 4.46
C GLU A 134 -5.02 13.38 5.23
N LEU A 135 -5.54 12.16 5.09
CA LEU A 135 -6.75 11.76 5.80
C LEU A 135 -6.54 11.76 7.31
N LYS A 136 -5.38 11.29 7.80
CA LYS A 136 -5.01 11.45 9.22
C LYS A 136 -4.97 12.91 9.63
N GLU A 137 -4.35 13.76 8.83
CA GLU A 137 -4.24 15.19 9.15
C GLU A 137 -5.60 15.84 9.37
N TRP A 138 -6.58 15.55 8.51
CA TRP A 138 -7.94 16.09 8.64
C TRP A 138 -8.79 15.43 9.73
N ASN A 139 -8.43 14.20 10.14
CA ASN A 139 -9.15 13.42 11.14
C ASN A 139 -8.44 13.34 12.50
N LYS A 140 -7.33 14.07 12.68
CA LYS A 140 -6.69 14.29 13.98
C LYS A 140 -7.69 15.04 14.88
N LYS A 141 -8.18 14.36 15.92
CA LYS A 141 -8.91 14.96 17.02
C LYS A 141 -7.96 15.35 18.14
#